data_AF-A0A7C3Z7H9-F1
#
_entry.id   AF-A0A7C3Z7H9-F1
#
_cell.length_a   1.000
_cell.length_b   1.000
_cell.length_c   1.000
_cell.angle_alpha   90.00
_cell.angle_beta   90.00
_cell.angle_gamma   90.00
#
_symmetry.space_group_name_H-M   'P 1'
#
loop_
_entity.id
_entity.type
_entity.pdbx_description
1 polymer ?
#
loop_
_entity_poly.entity_id
_entity_poly.type
_entity_poly.pdbx_seq_one_letter_code
_entity_poly.pdbx_strand_id
1 'polypeptide(L)'
;SFLKLFRAYHRYINEFAAKNWEICVLFVTLSAELAGSGTEEERRIKAVYEKYLSFIEQILLKGRLEGRLKEGIETRLLSHVILAFHTGILLQWYLYRNEIDGPSLARTYRDAMLFGFVKP
;
A
#
# COMPACT_ATOMS: atom_id res chain seq x y z
N SER A 1 -18.65 -6.92 2.33
CA SER A 1 -18.33 -5.65 2.98
C SER A 1 -16.91 -5.21 2.63
N PHE A 2 -16.71 -3.90 2.55
CA PHE A 2 -15.44 -3.19 2.37
C PHE A 2 -14.38 -3.70 3.33
N LEU A 3 -14.67 -3.80 4.63
CA LEU A 3 -13.71 -4.26 5.63
C LEU A 3 -13.19 -5.68 5.35
N LYS A 4 -14.04 -6.59 4.87
CA LYS A 4 -13.62 -7.94 4.49
C LYS A 4 -12.66 -7.90 3.29
N LEU A 5 -12.99 -7.09 2.28
CA LEU A 5 -12.16 -6.94 1.08
C LEU A 5 -10.82 -6.27 1.39
N PHE A 6 -10.83 -5.17 2.15
CA PHE A 6 -9.62 -4.46 2.56
C PHE A 6 -8.70 -5.35 3.39
N ARG A 7 -9.23 -6.12 4.34
CA ARG A 7 -8.42 -7.07 5.13
C ARG A 7 -7.85 -8.20 4.28
N ALA A 8 -8.60 -8.70 3.30
CA ALA A 8 -8.11 -9.73 2.37
C ALA A 8 -7.00 -9.18 1.46
N TYR A 9 -7.20 -7.99 0.90
CA TYR A 9 -6.19 -7.24 0.15
C TYR A 9 -4.92 -7.04 0.98
N HIS A 10 -5.07 -6.46 2.17
CA HIS A 10 -3.97 -6.21 3.08
C HIS A 10 -3.19 -7.48 3.42
N ARG A 11 -3.89 -8.58 3.74
CA ARG A 11 -3.22 -9.86 4.00
C ARG A 11 -2.41 -10.33 2.79
N TYR A 12 -3.03 -10.31 1.60
CA TYR A 12 -2.39 -10.77 0.37
C TYR A 12 -1.08 -10.01 0.09
N ILE A 13 -1.09 -8.68 0.18
CA ILE A 13 0.10 -7.88 -0.13
C ILE A 13 1.24 -8.13 0.87
N ASN A 14 0.95 -8.34 2.15
CA ASN A 14 1.98 -8.57 3.16
C ASN A 14 2.57 -9.98 3.02
N GLU A 15 1.73 -10.99 2.75
CA GLU A 15 2.21 -12.34 2.47
C GLU A 15 3.04 -12.39 1.19
N PHE A 16 2.62 -11.67 0.15
CA PHE A 16 3.38 -11.55 -1.09
C PHE A 16 4.74 -10.89 -0.83
N ALA A 17 4.74 -9.74 -0.16
CA ALA A 17 5.97 -9.01 0.15
C ALA A 17 6.91 -9.81 1.06
N ALA A 18 6.40 -10.53 2.07
CA ALA A 18 7.23 -11.36 2.93
C ALA A 18 7.92 -12.51 2.18
N LYS A 19 7.24 -13.11 1.21
CA LYS A 19 7.78 -14.22 0.39
C LYS A 19 8.68 -13.74 -0.76
N ASN A 20 8.44 -12.53 -1.27
CA ASN A 20 9.06 -11.98 -2.47
C ASN A 20 9.73 -10.63 -2.18
N TRP A 21 10.32 -10.48 -0.99
CA TRP A 21 10.80 -9.17 -0.54
C TRP A 21 11.89 -8.60 -1.45
N GLU A 22 12.76 -9.44 -2.01
CA GLU A 22 13.85 -9.02 -2.90
C GLU A 22 13.32 -8.24 -4.10
N ILE A 23 12.32 -8.80 -4.80
CA ILE A 23 11.73 -8.16 -5.97
C ILE A 23 10.89 -6.94 -5.59
N CYS A 24 10.21 -6.97 -4.44
CA CYS A 24 9.44 -5.81 -3.98
C CYS A 24 10.36 -4.63 -3.62
N VAL A 25 11.45 -4.88 -2.89
CA VAL A 25 12.44 -3.85 -2.53
C VAL A 25 13.15 -3.34 -3.79
N LEU A 26 13.59 -4.24 -4.68
CA LEU A 26 14.20 -3.87 -5.96
C LEU A 26 13.27 -2.96 -6.78
N PHE A 27 11.99 -3.31 -6.90
CA PHE A 27 11.01 -2.51 -7.62
C PHE A 27 10.87 -1.11 -7.02
N VAL A 28 10.77 -1.01 -5.68
CA VAL A 28 10.69 0.28 -4.98
C VAL A 28 11.93 1.13 -5.21
N THR A 29 13.13 0.55 -5.08
CA THR A 29 14.40 1.26 -5.28
C THR A 29 14.54 1.75 -6.72
N LEU A 30 14.32 0.87 -7.71
CA LEU A 30 14.38 1.26 -9.13
C LEU A 30 13.37 2.36 -9.46
N SER A 31 12.18 2.30 -8.88
CA SER A 31 11.15 3.32 -9.08
C SER A 31 11.58 4.70 -8.59
N ALA A 32 12.31 4.76 -7.47
CA ALA A 32 12.85 6.00 -6.94
C ALA A 32 13.99 6.53 -7.82
N GLU A 33 14.93 5.67 -8.24
CA GLU A 33 16.08 6.06 -9.07
C GLU A 33 15.66 6.55 -10.47
N LEU A 34 14.61 5.96 -11.04
CA LEU A 34 14.13 6.30 -12.39
C LEU A 34 13.10 7.42 -12.40
N ALA A 35 12.63 7.89 -11.24
CA ALA A 35 11.63 8.94 -11.16
C ALA A 35 12.15 10.26 -11.75
N GLY A 36 11.41 10.82 -12.70
CA GLY A 36 11.78 12.06 -13.39
C GLY A 36 12.81 11.90 -14.51
N SER A 37 13.24 10.67 -14.82
CA SER A 37 14.24 10.41 -15.86
C SER A 37 13.70 10.58 -17.30
N GLY A 38 12.39 10.51 -17.51
CA GLY A 38 11.74 10.58 -18.82
C GLY A 38 11.93 9.32 -19.68
N THR A 39 12.54 8.27 -19.13
CA THR A 39 12.88 7.05 -19.89
C THR A 39 11.66 6.16 -20.12
N GLU A 40 11.82 5.16 -20.99
CA GLU A 40 10.79 4.14 -21.22
C GLU A 40 10.56 3.26 -19.99
N GLU A 41 11.61 3.02 -19.21
CA GLU A 41 11.56 2.27 -17.96
C GLU A 41 10.73 3.00 -16.91
N GLU A 42 10.88 4.33 -16.77
CA GLU A 42 10.02 5.14 -15.90
C GLU A 42 8.54 5.03 -16.31
N ARG A 43 8.24 5.09 -17.62
CA ARG A 43 6.86 4.95 -18.11
C ARG A 43 6.27 3.59 -17.75
N ARG A 44 7.05 2.50 -17.89
CA ARG A 44 6.62 1.15 -17.53
C ARG A 44 6.37 1.01 -16.03
N ILE A 45 7.24 1.56 -15.20
CA ILE A 45 7.08 1.57 -13.74
C ILE A 45 5.80 2.34 -13.35
N LYS A 46 5.57 3.52 -13.94
CA LYS A 46 4.34 4.30 -13.71
C LYS A 46 3.09 3.53 -14.14
N ALA A 47 3.12 2.79 -15.25
CA ALA A 47 2.00 1.96 -15.67
C ALA A 47 1.68 0.82 -14.68
N VAL A 48 2.71 0.21 -14.07
CA VAL A 48 2.52 -0.79 -13.01
C VAL A 48 1.88 -0.15 -11.77
N TYR A 49 2.38 1.01 -11.34
CA TYR A 49 1.78 1.75 -10.23
C TYR A 49 0.35 2.19 -10.52
N GLU A 50 0.04 2.63 -11.74
CA GLU A 50 -1.30 3.01 -12.15
C GLU A 50 -2.30 1.86 -12.00
N LYS A 51 -1.91 0.67 -12.44
CA LYS A 51 -2.71 -0.54 -12.26
C LYS A 51 -2.93 -0.86 -10.78
N TYR A 52 -1.91 -0.67 -9.94
CA TYR A 52 -2.03 -0.90 -8.51
C TYR A 52 -2.94 0.14 -7.83
N LEU A 53 -2.76 1.43 -8.15
CA LEU A 53 -3.59 2.52 -7.63
C LEU A 53 -5.06 2.34 -8.01
N SER A 54 -5.33 1.99 -9.27
CA SER A 54 -6.67 1.69 -9.77
C SER A 54 -7.33 0.53 -9.00
N PHE A 55 -6.56 -0.51 -8.66
CA PHE A 55 -7.07 -1.63 -7.87
C PHE A 55 -7.43 -1.20 -6.43
N ILE A 56 -6.56 -0.41 -5.77
CA ILE A 56 -6.84 0.12 -4.42
C ILE A 56 -8.08 1.03 -4.46
N GLU A 57 -8.19 1.87 -5.48
CA GLU A 57 -9.30 2.80 -5.64
C GLU A 57 -10.64 2.07 -5.75
N GLN A 58 -10.71 0.96 -6.48
CA GLN A 58 -11.93 0.14 -6.56
C GLN A 58 -12.36 -0.41 -5.19
N ILE A 59 -11.41 -0.79 -4.33
CA ILE A 59 -11.71 -1.21 -2.95
C ILE A 59 -12.29 -0.03 -2.15
N LEU A 60 -11.70 1.16 -2.29
CA LEU A 60 -12.15 2.37 -1.60
C LEU A 60 -13.52 2.85 -2.08
N LEU A 61 -13.78 2.82 -3.38
CA LEU A 61 -15.08 3.18 -3.96
C LEU A 61 -16.19 2.27 -3.41
N LYS A 62 -15.91 0.97 -3.22
CA LYS A 62 -16.83 0.07 -2.53
C LYS A 62 -17.06 0.49 -1.07
N GLY A 63 -16.02 0.91 -0.36
CA GLY A 63 -16.13 1.48 0.99
C GLY A 63 -17.01 2.73 1.04
N ARG A 64 -16.89 3.62 0.04
CA ARG A 64 -17.74 4.81 -0.09
C ARG A 64 -19.21 4.41 -0.29
N LEU A 65 -19.49 3.51 -1.22
CA LEU A 65 -20.85 3.01 -1.50
C LEU A 65 -21.50 2.33 -0.29
N GLU A 66 -20.69 1.65 0.54
CA GLU A 66 -21.15 1.02 1.78
C GLU A 66 -21.24 2.00 2.97
N GLY A 67 -21.00 3.30 2.78
CA GLY A 67 -21.03 4.31 3.85
C GLY A 67 -19.93 4.13 4.90
N ARG A 68 -18.79 3.53 4.53
CA ARG A 68 -17.69 3.19 5.45
C ARG A 68 -16.53 4.18 5.41
N LEU A 69 -16.40 4.98 4.35
CA LEU A 69 -15.40 6.03 4.26
C LEU A 69 -15.96 7.34 4.80
N LYS A 70 -15.12 8.16 5.44
CA LYS A 70 -15.50 9.52 5.85
C LYS A 70 -15.87 10.35 4.63
N GLU A 71 -16.83 11.26 4.80
CA GLU A 71 -17.23 12.20 3.76
C GLU A 71 -16.05 13.10 3.34
N GLY A 72 -16.04 13.51 2.08
CA GLY A 72 -14.99 14.38 1.52
C GLY A 72 -13.66 13.69 1.21
N ILE A 73 -13.47 12.40 1.54
CA ILE A 73 -12.27 11.66 1.15
C ILE A 73 -12.27 11.42 -0.37
N GLU A 74 -11.25 11.97 -1.04
CA GLU A 74 -10.92 11.67 -2.42
C GLU A 74 -10.23 10.29 -2.49
N THR A 75 -10.84 9.35 -3.24
CA THR A 75 -10.43 7.94 -3.23
C THR A 75 -9.11 7.73 -3.93
N ARG A 76 -8.83 8.52 -4.98
CA ARG A 76 -7.60 8.37 -5.74
C ARG A 76 -6.38 8.82 -4.93
N LEU A 77 -6.44 9.96 -4.27
CA LEU A 77 -5.43 10.45 -3.35
C LEU A 77 -5.24 9.49 -2.17
N LEU A 78 -6.32 8.93 -1.63
CA LEU A 78 -6.21 7.91 -0.58
C LEU A 78 -5.52 6.63 -1.08
N SER A 79 -5.72 6.22 -2.35
CA SER A 79 -4.96 5.11 -2.94
C SER A 79 -3.45 5.38 -2.96
N HIS A 80 -3.04 6.60 -3.30
CA HIS A 80 -1.64 7.02 -3.22
C HIS A 80 -1.09 6.95 -1.80
N VAL A 81 -1.86 7.43 -0.81
CA VAL A 81 -1.47 7.36 0.61
C VAL A 81 -1.28 5.91 1.05
N ILE A 82 -2.24 5.02 0.75
CA ILE A 82 -2.16 3.60 1.10
C ILE A 82 -0.94 2.93 0.46
N LEU A 83 -0.68 3.21 -0.82
CA LEU A 83 0.48 2.67 -1.52
C LEU A 83 1.80 3.19 -0.94
N ALA A 84 1.85 4.46 -0.52
CA ALA A 84 3.00 5.05 0.16
C ALA A 84 3.24 4.36 1.51
N PHE A 85 2.18 4.08 2.28
CA PHE A 85 2.29 3.27 3.50
C PHE A 85 2.90 1.89 3.21
N HIS A 86 2.40 1.15 2.22
CA HIS A 86 2.95 -0.18 1.90
C HIS A 86 4.42 -0.14 1.53
N THR A 87 4.79 0.82 0.67
CA THR A 87 6.17 1.00 0.23
C THR A 87 7.10 1.34 1.39
N GLY A 88 6.71 2.33 2.21
CA GLY A 88 7.51 2.75 3.37
C GLY A 88 7.62 1.64 4.44
N ILE A 89 6.53 0.93 4.71
CA ILE A 89 6.51 -0.18 5.67
C ILE A 89 7.38 -1.33 5.19
N LEU A 90 7.34 -1.67 3.91
CA LEU A 90 8.23 -2.69 3.34
C LEU A 90 9.70 -2.31 3.54
N LEU A 91 10.07 -1.04 3.28
CA LEU A 91 11.44 -0.58 3.48
C LEU A 91 11.85 -0.62 4.95
N GLN A 92 10.99 -0.18 5.88
CA GLN A 92 11.26 -0.25 7.32
C GLN A 92 11.42 -1.70 7.77
N TRP A 93 10.53 -2.59 7.35
CA TRP A 93 10.66 -4.01 7.63
C TRP A 93 11.97 -4.57 7.05
N TYR A 94 12.30 -4.25 5.80
CA TYR A 94 13.50 -4.76 5.14
C TYR A 94 14.80 -4.36 5.87
N LEU A 95 14.90 -3.10 6.31
CA LEU A 95 16.04 -2.56 7.04
C LEU A 95 16.20 -3.20 8.42
N TYR A 96 15.09 -3.47 9.11
CA TYR A 96 15.07 -3.95 10.50
C TYR A 96 14.46 -5.34 10.64
N ARG A 97 14.53 -6.19 9.61
CA ARG A 97 13.80 -7.48 9.55
C ARG A 97 14.21 -8.49 10.64
N ASN A 98 15.37 -8.29 11.25
CA ASN A 98 15.86 -9.09 12.38
C ASN A 98 15.36 -8.56 13.74
N GLU A 99 14.74 -7.39 13.77
CA GLU A 99 14.27 -6.69 14.98
C GLU A 99 12.75 -6.55 15.00
N ILE A 100 12.12 -6.41 13.82
CA ILE A 100 10.68 -6.18 13.69
C ILE A 100 9.96 -7.46 13.24
N ASP A 101 9.02 -7.93 14.05
CA ASP A 101 8.08 -8.99 13.67
C ASP A 101 7.14 -8.49 12.55
N GLY A 102 7.34 -9.02 11.34
CA GLY A 102 6.57 -8.65 10.15
C GLY A 102 5.05 -8.77 10.32
N PRO A 103 4.51 -9.90 10.85
CA PRO A 103 3.10 -10.03 11.16
C PRO A 103 2.55 -8.97 12.12
N SER A 104 3.30 -8.59 13.16
CA SER A 104 2.91 -7.53 14.09
C SER A 104 2.92 -6.17 13.41
N LEU A 105 3.97 -5.85 12.65
CA LEU A 105 4.03 -4.62 11.86
C LEU A 105 2.83 -4.53 10.91
N ALA A 106 2.51 -5.62 10.20
CA ALA A 106 1.37 -5.70 9.29
C ALA A 106 0.04 -5.40 9.98
N ARG A 107 -0.22 -5.99 11.16
CA ARG A 107 -1.42 -5.68 11.92
C ARG A 107 -1.47 -4.22 12.36
N THR A 108 -0.34 -3.69 12.86
CA THR A 108 -0.25 -2.32 13.36
C THR A 108 -0.55 -1.30 12.27
N TYR A 109 0.06 -1.39 11.10
CA TYR A 109 -0.16 -0.37 10.06
C TYR A 109 -1.54 -0.52 9.40
N ARG A 110 -2.12 -1.73 9.33
CA ARG A 110 -3.52 -1.92 8.92
C ARG A 110 -4.47 -1.10 9.80
N ASP A 111 -4.30 -1.23 11.11
CA ASP A 111 -5.20 -0.61 12.07
C ASP A 111 -4.98 0.91 12.08
N ALA A 112 -3.73 1.36 11.94
CA ALA A 112 -3.42 2.77 11.69
C ALA A 112 -4.11 3.33 10.43
N MET A 113 -4.09 2.62 9.31
CA MET A 113 -4.76 3.07 8.08
C MET A 113 -6.29 3.09 8.20
N LEU A 114 -6.87 2.12 8.91
CA LEU A 114 -8.33 2.01 9.04
C LEU A 114 -8.92 2.94 10.10
N PHE A 115 -8.21 3.15 11.21
CA PHE A 115 -8.74 3.78 12.41
C PHE A 115 -7.96 5.03 12.84
N GLY A 116 -6.81 5.30 12.23
CA GLY A 116 -5.90 6.36 12.68
C GLY A 116 -5.22 6.00 14.01
N PHE A 117 -4.64 7.03 14.65
CA PHE A 117 -3.87 6.89 15.90
C PHE A 117 -4.51 7.61 17.09
N VAL A 118 -5.56 8.40 16.84
CA VAL A 118 -6.24 9.20 17.87
C VAL A 118 -7.46 8.42 18.36
N LYS A 119 -7.74 8.47 19.65
CA LYS A 119 -8.97 7.88 20.22
C LYS A 119 -10.21 8.54 19.56
N PRO A 120 -11.27 7.76 19.27
CA PRO A 120 -12.51 8.29 18.73
C PRO A 120 -13.12 9.39 19.60
#